data_AF-A0A3B8UBZ9-F1
#
_entry.id   AF-A0A3B8UBZ9-F1
#
_cell.length_a   1.000
_cell.length_b   1.000
_cell.length_c   1.000
_cell.angle_alpha   90.00
_cell.angle_beta   90.00
_cell.angle_gamma   90.00
#
_symmetry.space_group_name_H-M   'P 1'
#
loop_
_entity.id
_entity.type
_entity.pdbx_description
1 polymer ?
#
loop_
_entity_poly.entity_id
_entity_poly.type
_entity_poly.pdbx_seq_one_letter_code
_entity_poly.pdbx_strand_id
1 'polypeptide(L)' 'GVSRQTIQALEKGRYDPSLPLAFRISRLFGQPIEAIFIA' A
#
# COMPACT_ATOMS: atom_id res chain seq x y z
N GLY A 1 -7.52 11.22 -0.26
CA GLY A 1 -6.57 10.56 -1.18
C GLY A 1 -5.18 10.64 -0.58
N VAL A 2 -4.23 9.84 -1.06
CA VAL A 2 -2.82 9.91 -0.63
C VAL A 2 -2.07 10.96 -1.45
N SER A 3 -1.03 11.58 -0.88
CA SER A 3 -0.23 12.56 -1.61
C SER A 3 0.66 11.85 -2.65
N ARG A 4 1.10 12.59 -3.68
CA ARG A 4 2.09 12.07 -4.64
C ARG A 4 3.41 11.70 -3.96
N GLN A 5 3.76 12.38 -2.86
CA GLN A 5 4.93 12.03 -2.05
C GLN A 5 4.76 10.65 -1.39
N THR A 6 3.56 10.32 -0.89
CA THR A 6 3.25 8.98 -0.35
C THR A 6 3.37 7.90 -1.42
N ILE A 7 2.90 8.16 -2.64
CA ILE A 7 3.07 7.24 -3.78
C ILE A 7 4.55 7.02 -4.08
N GLN A 8 5.34 8.10 -4.21
CA GLN A 8 6.79 8.00 -4.48
C GLN A 8 7.56 7.25 -3.38
N ALA A 9 7.12 7.38 -2.12
CA ALA A 9 7.76 6.70 -1.00
C ALA A 9 7.44 5.20 -0.99
N LEU A 10 6.20 4.82 -1.36
CA LEU A 10 5.78 3.43 -1.58
C LEU A 10 6.58 2.79 -2.73
N GLU A 11 6.68 3.46 -3.88
CA GLU A 11 7.43 2.96 -5.05
C GLU A 11 8.92 2.75 -4.76
N LYS A 12 9.49 3.53 -3.83
CA LYS A 12 10.90 3.41 -3.42
C LYS A 12 11.13 2.38 -2.32
N GLY A 13 10.10 1.64 -1.89
CA GLY A 13 10.17 0.68 -0.78
C GLY A 13 10.55 1.32 0.56
N ARG A 14 10.35 2.63 0.70
CA ARG A 14 10.77 3.43 1.88
C ARG A 14 9.61 3.79 2.80
N TYR A 15 8.42 3.24 2.55
CA TYR A 15 7.24 3.56 3.32
C TYR A 15 6.34 2.35 3.43
N ASP A 16 6.15 1.86 4.65
CA ASP A 16 5.05 0.96 4.94
C ASP A 16 3.73 1.74 4.81
N PRO A 17 2.83 1.34 3.89
CA PRO A 17 1.51 1.94 3.86
C PRO A 17 0.86 1.77 5.23
N SER A 18 0.14 2.78 5.69
CA SER A 18 -0.68 2.61 6.89
C SER A 18 -1.65 1.44 6.70
N LEU A 19 -1.94 0.68 7.75
CA LEU A 19 -2.86 -0.47 7.69
C LEU A 19 -4.16 -0.14 6.94
N PRO A 20 -4.84 1.02 7.16
CA PRO A 20 -6.04 1.36 6.39
C PRO A 20 -5.80 1.50 4.88
N LEU A 21 -4.65 2.04 4.45
CA LEU A 21 -4.31 2.16 3.04
C LEU A 21 -4.05 0.78 2.42
N ALA A 22 -3.30 -0.07 3.12
CA ALA A 22 -3.00 -1.41 2.66
C ALA A 22 -4.27 -2.27 2.51
N PHE A 23 -5.21 -2.20 3.47
CA PHE A 23 -6.51 -2.87 3.36
C PHE A 23 -7.38 -2.33 2.23
N ARG A 24 -7.35 -1.02 1.95
CA ARG A 24 -8.06 -0.44 0.81
C ARG A 24 -7.52 -0.95 -0.53
N ILE A 25 -6.20 -1.07 -0.63
CA ILE A 25 -5.51 -1.62 -1.81
C ILE A 25 -5.86 -3.11 -1.96
N SER A 26 -5.79 -3.89 -0.88
CA SER A 26 -6.22 -5.30 -0.86
C SER A 26 -7.66 -5.49 -1.37
N ARG A 27 -8.63 -4.69 -0.89
CA ARG A 27 -10.01 -4.74 -1.38
C ARG A 27 -10.15 -4.34 -2.84
N LEU A 28 -9.35 -3.38 -3.31
CA LEU A 28 -9.37 -2.94 -4.70
C LEU A 28 -8.91 -4.06 -5.66
N PHE A 29 -7.88 -4.82 -5.26
CA PHE A 29 -7.35 -5.93 -6.06
C PHE A 29 -8.05 -7.26 -5.79
N GLY A 30 -8.90 -7.35 -4.74
CA GLY A 30 -9.56 -8.58 -4.34
C GLY A 30 -8.59 -9.66 -3.85
N GLN A 31 -7.41 -9.27 -3.36
CA GLN A 31 -6.33 -10.15 -2.92
C GLN A 31 -6.02 -9.92 -1.44
N PRO A 32 -5.56 -10.94 -0.70
CA PRO A 32 -5.11 -10.76 0.68
C PRO A 32 -3.91 -9.79 0.75
N ILE A 33 -3.73 -9.12 1.89
CA ILE A 33 -2.72 -8.06 2.06
C ILE A 33 -1.29 -8.61 1.87
N GLU A 34 -1.07 -9.86 2.29
CA GLU A 34 0.19 -10.61 2.19
C GLU A 34 0.56 -10.98 0.75
N ALA A 35 -0.41 -10.99 -0.17
CA ALA A 35 -0.16 -11.20 -1.60
C ALA A 35 0.27 -9.92 -2.33
N ILE A 36 0.10 -8.75 -1.71
CA ILE A 36 0.38 -7.44 -2.31
C ILE A 36 1.59 -6.77 -1.65
N PHE A 37 1.71 -6.88 -0.33
CA PHE A 37 2.79 -6.28 0.45
C PHE A 37 3.63 -7.40 1.08
N ILE A 38 4.94 -7.31 0.82
CA ILE A 38 5.96 -8.19 1.39
C ILE A 38 6.61 -7.44 2.55
N ALA A 39 6.71 -8.08 3.71
CA ALA A 39 7.36 -7.54 4.90
C ALA A 39 8.87 -7.34 4.70
#